data_AF-A0A1G3DC08-F1
#
_entry.id   AF-A0A1G3DC08-F1
#
_cell.length_a   1.000
_cell.length_b   1.000
_cell.length_c   1.000
_cell.angle_alpha   90.00
_cell.angle_beta   90.00
_cell.angle_gamma   90.00
#
_symmetry.space_group_name_H-M   'P 1'
#
loop_
_entity.id
_entity.type
_entity.pdbx_description
1 polymer ?
#
loop_
_entity_poly.entity_id
_entity_poly.type
_entity_poly.pdbx_seq_one_letter_code
_entity_poly.pdbx_strand_id
1 'polypeptide(L)'
;MGHYGTMKQGIVFSVVPGMENHPIFKGVSPEDFVGPVAPLHTLYENRPLRSANIQVLLLGTIPEKPVEPVFWINNRENGKAIYTSLGHWDDWKIEKFRQIMVNTVDFLLDTNNK
;
A
#
# COMPACT_ATOMS: atom_id res chain seq x y z
N MET A 1 -11.05 6.66 -16.40
CA MET A 1 -11.44 6.72 -14.97
C MET A 1 -10.47 5.83 -14.22
N GLY A 2 -9.84 6.30 -13.13
CA GLY A 2 -9.12 5.40 -12.21
C GLY A 2 -7.77 5.86 -11.68
N HIS A 3 -7.21 6.99 -12.11
CA HIS A 3 -5.94 7.49 -11.57
C HIS A 3 -5.79 9.02 -11.79
N TYR A 4 -5.20 9.72 -10.81
CA TYR A 4 -5.00 11.17 -10.83
C TYR A 4 -3.83 11.66 -11.73
N GLY A 5 -3.89 11.42 -13.06
CA GLY A 5 -2.96 11.97 -14.07
C GLY A 5 -1.45 11.89 -13.80
N THR A 6 -0.65 12.50 -14.67
CA THR A 6 0.81 12.61 -14.48
C THR A 6 1.12 13.83 -13.60
N MET A 7 1.70 13.62 -12.42
CA MET A 7 2.00 14.69 -11.45
C MET A 7 3.50 14.98 -11.41
N LYS A 8 3.87 16.26 -11.35
CA LYS A 8 5.27 16.71 -11.17
C LYS A 8 5.79 16.50 -9.75
N GLN A 9 4.91 16.19 -8.80
CA GLN A 9 5.21 16.00 -7.38
C GLN A 9 4.98 14.54 -7.00
N GLY A 10 5.89 14.00 -6.18
CA GLY A 10 5.83 12.60 -5.74
C GLY A 10 4.61 12.31 -4.86
N ILE A 11 4.16 11.06 -4.90
CA ILE A 11 3.17 10.56 -3.95
C ILE A 11 3.83 10.46 -2.57
N VAL A 12 3.17 10.98 -1.55
CA VAL A 12 3.56 10.77 -0.15
C VAL A 12 2.79 9.57 0.38
N PHE A 13 3.51 8.54 0.80
CA PHE A 13 2.92 7.38 1.45
C PHE A 13 2.96 7.52 2.97
N SER A 14 1.90 7.10 3.65
CA SER A 14 1.83 7.07 5.10
C SER A 14 1.14 5.80 5.60
N VAL A 15 1.72 5.18 6.62
CA VAL A 15 1.08 4.04 7.30
C VAL A 15 -0.12 4.56 8.09
N VAL A 16 -1.23 3.82 8.06
CA VAL A 16 -2.42 4.16 8.85
C VAL A 16 -2.07 4.10 10.34
N PRO A 17 -2.44 5.11 11.15
CA PRO A 17 -2.17 5.10 12.59
C PRO A 17 -2.62 3.80 13.26
N GLY A 18 -1.72 3.20 14.05
CA GLY A 18 -1.92 1.91 14.72
C GLY A 18 -1.47 0.68 13.93
N MET A 19 -1.11 0.83 12.63
CA MET A 19 -0.63 -0.26 11.78
C MET A 19 0.90 -0.34 11.68
N GLU A 20 1.64 0.50 12.39
CA GLU A 20 3.09 0.65 12.27
C GLU A 20 3.84 -0.64 12.57
N ASN A 21 3.31 -1.43 13.51
CA ASN A 21 3.89 -2.72 13.91
C ASN A 21 3.28 -3.92 13.18
N HIS A 22 2.47 -3.70 12.13
CA HIS A 22 1.87 -4.79 11.39
C HIS A 22 2.96 -5.67 10.76
N PRO A 23 2.85 -7.02 10.79
CA PRO A 23 3.90 -7.93 10.30
C PRO A 23 4.38 -7.65 8.87
N ILE A 24 3.48 -7.14 8.01
CA ILE A 24 3.79 -6.74 6.63
C ILE A 24 4.88 -5.64 6.56
N PHE A 25 4.97 -4.77 7.56
CA PHE A 25 5.98 -3.70 7.64
C PHE A 25 7.23 -4.09 8.42
N LYS A 26 7.39 -5.37 8.80
CA LYS A 26 8.58 -5.83 9.54
C LYS A 26 9.88 -5.47 8.80
N GLY A 27 10.74 -4.67 9.45
CA GLY A 27 12.02 -4.23 8.90
C GLY A 27 11.93 -3.11 7.85
N VAL A 28 10.77 -2.46 7.75
CA VAL A 28 10.50 -1.38 6.79
C VAL A 28 9.84 -0.21 7.52
N SER A 29 10.39 0.99 7.33
CA SER A 29 9.85 2.25 7.85
C SER A 29 8.85 2.85 6.85
N PRO A 30 7.79 3.57 7.29
CA PRO A 30 6.97 4.38 6.39
C PRO A 30 7.78 5.37 5.54
N GLU A 31 8.90 5.87 6.09
CA GLU A 31 9.82 6.78 5.42
C GLU A 31 10.54 6.12 4.22
N ASP A 32 10.63 4.79 4.18
CA ASP A 32 11.23 4.05 3.07
C ASP A 32 10.43 4.15 1.78
N PHE A 33 9.18 4.64 1.86
CA PHE A 33 8.32 4.92 0.72
C PHE A 33 8.23 6.41 0.39
N VAL A 34 8.90 7.29 1.15
CA VAL A 34 8.84 8.73 0.92
C VAL A 34 9.91 9.13 -0.11
N GLY A 35 9.48 9.45 -1.32
CA GLY A 35 10.39 10.03 -2.31
C GLY A 35 9.68 10.39 -3.62
N PRO A 36 10.23 11.31 -4.42
CA PRO A 36 9.75 11.56 -5.77
C PRO A 36 9.98 10.31 -6.62
N VAL A 37 8.97 9.46 -6.74
CA VAL A 37 9.03 8.23 -7.54
C VAL A 37 8.86 8.56 -9.02
N ALA A 38 9.85 9.26 -9.60
CA ALA A 38 9.93 9.61 -11.02
C ALA A 38 8.66 10.36 -11.55
N PRO A 39 8.66 10.89 -12.78
CA PRO A 39 7.57 11.76 -13.21
C PRO A 39 6.27 11.04 -13.62
N LEU A 40 6.00 9.76 -13.26
CA LEU A 40 4.99 8.96 -13.98
C LEU A 40 4.10 7.98 -13.19
N HIS A 41 4.27 7.75 -11.89
CA HIS A 41 3.41 6.76 -11.20
C HIS A 41 2.20 7.48 -10.59
N THR A 42 1.02 7.22 -11.14
CA THR A 42 -0.19 7.88 -10.71
C THR A 42 -0.81 7.21 -9.48
N LEU A 43 -1.31 8.03 -8.54
CA LEU A 43 -2.15 7.57 -7.45
C LEU A 43 -3.51 7.11 -7.99
N TYR A 44 -3.87 5.85 -7.75
CA TYR A 44 -5.15 5.27 -8.14
C TYR A 44 -6.29 5.78 -7.25
N GLU A 45 -7.45 6.03 -7.86
CA GLU A 45 -8.71 6.36 -7.18
C GLU A 45 -9.37 5.07 -6.65
N ASN A 46 -8.96 4.62 -5.46
CA ASN A 46 -9.37 3.32 -4.93
C ASN A 46 -10.66 3.36 -4.08
N ARG A 47 -11.13 4.55 -3.68
CA ARG A 47 -12.42 4.67 -3.00
C ARG A 47 -13.61 4.67 -3.96
N PRO A 48 -14.79 4.20 -3.52
CA PRO A 48 -15.07 3.59 -2.22
C PRO A 48 -14.58 2.12 -2.14
N LEU A 49 -14.10 1.73 -0.95
CA LEU A 49 -13.77 0.34 -0.66
C LEU A 49 -15.07 -0.47 -0.49
N ARG A 50 -15.16 -1.63 -1.15
CA ARG A 50 -16.43 -2.39 -1.31
C ARG A 50 -16.69 -3.46 -0.24
N SER A 51 -15.87 -3.51 0.81
CA SER A 51 -16.03 -4.47 1.91
C SER A 51 -15.82 -3.76 3.25
N ALA A 52 -16.71 -4.01 4.20
CA ALA A 52 -16.60 -3.52 5.57
C ALA A 52 -15.45 -4.19 6.35
N ASN A 53 -14.96 -5.34 5.88
CA ASN A 53 -13.89 -6.10 6.52
C ASN A 53 -12.49 -5.68 6.02
N ILE A 54 -12.39 -4.55 5.34
CA ILE A 54 -11.12 -4.03 4.84
C ILE A 54 -10.38 -3.32 5.96
N GLN A 55 -9.13 -3.72 6.17
CA GLN A 55 -8.15 -3.07 7.02
C GLN A 55 -7.11 -2.37 6.13
N VAL A 56 -7.11 -1.04 6.13
CA VAL A 56 -6.18 -0.25 5.30
C VAL A 56 -4.81 -0.20 5.97
N LEU A 57 -3.81 -0.64 5.20
CA LEU A 57 -2.37 -0.67 5.44
C LEU A 57 -1.70 0.70 5.39
N LEU A 58 -1.79 1.23 4.17
CA LEU A 58 -0.98 2.32 3.67
C LEU A 58 -1.88 3.24 2.86
N LEU A 59 -1.66 4.54 3.02
CA LEU A 59 -2.34 5.62 2.31
C LEU A 59 -1.36 6.30 1.37
N GLY A 60 -1.85 6.79 0.24
CA GLY A 60 -1.12 7.65 -0.70
C GLY A 60 -1.79 9.02 -0.77
N THR A 61 -0.97 10.08 -0.77
CA THR A 61 -1.43 11.47 -0.84
C THR A 61 -0.70 12.20 -1.96
N ILE A 62 -1.46 13.00 -2.71
CA ILE A 62 -0.94 13.99 -3.64
C ILE A 62 -1.65 15.33 -3.38
N PRO A 63 -1.03 16.48 -3.73
CA PRO A 63 -1.62 17.78 -3.49
C PRO A 63 -3.02 17.90 -4.10
N GLU A 64 -3.92 18.56 -3.38
CA GLU A 64 -5.27 18.95 -3.84
C GLU A 64 -6.20 17.78 -4.22
N LYS A 65 -5.81 16.53 -3.92
CA LYS A 65 -6.65 15.35 -4.12
C LYS A 65 -6.95 14.67 -2.79
N PRO A 66 -8.07 13.93 -2.71
CA PRO A 66 -8.30 13.03 -1.59
C PRO A 66 -7.11 12.08 -1.39
N VAL A 67 -6.73 11.87 -0.13
CA VAL A 67 -5.84 10.75 0.28
C VAL A 67 -6.47 9.46 -0.21
N GLU A 68 -5.75 8.46 -0.71
CA GLU A 68 -6.28 7.16 -1.18
C GLU A 68 -5.67 5.95 -0.46
N PRO A 69 -6.41 4.86 -0.20
CA PRO A 69 -5.80 3.61 0.24
C PRO A 69 -4.96 3.04 -0.91
N VAL A 70 -3.74 2.60 -0.61
CA VAL A 70 -2.84 2.03 -1.62
C VAL A 70 -2.38 0.62 -1.28
N PHE A 71 -2.60 0.19 -0.04
CA PHE A 71 -2.31 -1.17 0.42
C PHE A 71 -3.34 -1.55 1.49
N TRP A 72 -4.06 -2.67 1.34
CA TRP A 72 -5.02 -3.12 2.36
C TRP A 72 -5.24 -4.64 2.38
N ILE A 73 -5.78 -5.12 3.48
CA ILE A 73 -6.22 -6.50 3.70
C ILE A 73 -7.74 -6.53 3.65
N ASN A 74 -8.31 -7.48 2.92
CA ASN A 74 -9.74 -7.81 2.96
C ASN A 74 -9.91 -9.16 3.64
N ASN A 75 -10.42 -9.14 4.87
CA ASN A 75 -10.74 -10.37 5.61
C ASN A 75 -12.05 -10.97 5.08
N ARG A 76 -11.98 -12.20 4.58
CA ARG A 76 -13.10 -12.95 4.00
C ARG A 76 -13.37 -14.19 4.86
N GLU A 77 -14.54 -14.78 4.68
CA GLU A 77 -14.97 -15.97 5.45
C GLU A 77 -13.95 -17.12 5.35
N ASN A 78 -13.39 -17.35 4.16
CA ASN A 78 -12.48 -18.48 3.89
C ASN A 78 -11.01 -18.05 3.73
N GLY A 79 -10.63 -16.88 4.24
CA GLY A 79 -9.23 -16.44 4.21
C GLY A 79 -9.06 -14.93 4.09
N LYS A 80 -7.88 -14.50 3.66
CA LYS A 80 -7.54 -13.08 3.49
C LYS A 80 -7.11 -12.83 2.06
N ALA A 81 -7.49 -11.68 1.52
CA ALA A 81 -6.96 -11.17 0.26
C ALA A 81 -6.24 -9.86 0.54
N ILE A 82 -5.04 -9.70 -0.03
CA ILE A 82 -4.29 -8.46 0.08
C ILE A 82 -4.27 -7.80 -1.29
N TYR A 83 -4.44 -6.48 -1.29
CA TYR A 83 -4.34 -5.66 -2.48
C TYR A 83 -3.35 -4.53 -2.23
N THR A 84 -2.54 -4.23 -3.25
CA THR A 84 -1.72 -3.03 -3.33
C THR A 84 -1.84 -2.42 -4.72
N SER A 85 -1.95 -1.09 -4.81
CA SER A 85 -1.85 -0.35 -6.07
C SER A 85 -0.43 0.12 -6.39
N LEU A 86 0.53 -0.17 -5.49
CA LEU A 86 1.95 -0.06 -5.80
C LEU A 86 2.40 -1.27 -6.65
N GLY A 87 3.59 -1.18 -7.26
CA GLY A 87 4.14 -2.26 -8.08
C GLY A 87 4.48 -1.82 -9.49
N HIS A 88 4.70 -0.52 -9.71
CA HIS A 88 5.36 -0.07 -10.92
C HIS A 88 6.74 -0.74 -11.05
N TRP A 89 7.26 -0.93 -12.26
CA TRP A 89 8.53 -1.63 -12.46
C TRP A 89 9.70 -1.00 -11.69
N ASP A 90 9.65 0.31 -11.44
CA ASP A 90 10.66 1.02 -10.64
C ASP A 90 10.53 0.76 -9.14
N ASP A 91 9.33 0.45 -8.63
CA ASP A 91 9.13 0.07 -7.23
C ASP A 91 9.93 -1.20 -6.90
N TRP A 92 10.04 -2.12 -7.87
CA TRP A 92 10.82 -3.34 -7.73
C TRP A 92 12.33 -3.10 -7.61
N LYS A 93 12.85 -1.90 -7.92
CA LYS A 93 14.24 -1.53 -7.66
C LYS A 93 14.47 -1.18 -6.18
N ILE A 94 13.42 -0.82 -5.45
CA ILE A 94 13.46 -0.49 -4.02
C ILE A 94 13.50 -1.79 -3.20
N GLU A 95 14.57 -1.99 -2.44
CA GLU A 95 14.74 -3.18 -1.60
C GLU A 95 13.61 -3.34 -0.59
N LYS A 96 13.19 -2.24 0.02
CA LYS A 96 12.12 -2.19 1.01
C LYS A 96 10.76 -2.55 0.42
N PHE A 97 10.49 -2.18 -0.83
CA PHE A 97 9.29 -2.63 -1.54
C PHE A 97 9.28 -4.16 -1.71
N ARG A 98 10.41 -4.73 -2.16
CA ARG A 98 10.56 -6.20 -2.27
C ARG A 98 10.38 -6.89 -0.91
N GLN A 99 10.94 -6.33 0.16
CA GLN A 99 10.78 -6.86 1.53
C GLN A 99 9.31 -6.88 1.96
N ILE A 100 8.54 -5.81 1.70
CA ILE A 100 7.10 -5.82 2.00
C ILE A 100 6.38 -6.93 1.22
N MET A 101 6.70 -7.14 -0.05
CA MET A 101 6.08 -8.21 -0.83
C MET A 101 6.37 -9.60 -0.23
N VAL A 102 7.60 -9.84 0.25
CA VAL A 102 7.95 -11.07 0.97
C VAL A 102 7.15 -11.19 2.28
N ASN A 103 7.17 -10.15 3.13
CA ASN A 103 6.41 -10.12 4.37
C ASN A 103 4.91 -10.34 4.15
N THR A 104 4.38 -9.88 3.01
CA THR A 104 2.98 -10.06 2.60
C THR A 104 2.66 -11.53 2.31
N VAL A 105 3.54 -12.21 1.57
CA VAL A 105 3.40 -13.64 1.31
C VAL A 105 3.50 -14.43 2.62
N ASP A 106 4.48 -14.13 3.46
CA ASP A 106 4.64 -14.78 4.78
C ASP A 106 3.39 -14.58 5.64
N PHE A 107 2.86 -13.36 5.69
CA PHE A 107 1.64 -13.05 6.44
C PHE A 107 0.41 -13.82 5.91
N LEU A 108 0.28 -13.99 4.59
CA LEU A 108 -0.82 -14.76 3.99
C LEU A 108 -0.71 -16.26 4.25
N LEU A 109 0.51 -16.79 4.37
CA LEU A 109 0.77 -18.21 4.62
C LEU A 109 0.74 -18.59 6.10
N ASP A 110 0.94 -17.63 7.00
CA ASP A 110 0.92 -17.89 8.44
C ASP A 110 -0.51 -18.20 8.93
N THR A 111 -0.77 -19.49 9.16
CA THR A 111 -2.05 -20.01 9.65
C THR A 111 -2.37 -19.62 11.09
N ASN A 112 -1.41 -19.05 11.83
CA ASN A 112 -1.60 -18.60 13.21
C ASN A 112 -2.19 -17.18 13.32
N ASN A 113 -2.28 -16.44 12.21
CA ASN A 113 -2.91 -15.10 12.15
C ASN A 113 -4.43 -15.15 11.88
N LYS A 114 -5.09 -16.25 12.27
CA LYS A 114 -6.55 -16.44 12.17
C LYS A 114 -7.28 -15.88 13.38
#